data_AF-A0A8T5QDY9-F1
#
_entry.id   AF-A0A8T5QDY9-F1
#
_cell.length_a   1.000
_cell.length_b   1.000
_cell.length_c   1.000
_cell.angle_alpha   90.00
_cell.angle_beta   90.00
_cell.angle_gamma   90.00
#
_symmetry.space_group_name_H-M   'P 1'
#
loop_
_entity.id
_entity.type
_entity.pdbx_description
1 polymer ?
#
loop_
_entity_poly.entity_id
_entity_poly.type
_entity_poly.pdbx_seq_one_letter_code
_entity_poly.pdbx_strand_id
1 'polypeptide(L)'
;MATFLETGLLNYFSIIFPALLVFVLVFALLQKIKILGDNKTINALVAIALGFIVLLSESILSIINFAAPWFVVFFIFMVLLLVVFKLMGASDENIASVVRSDKVVQWAIIAISVIIIASALGNVYGQKLLPFTTEEVNVTENGEVTSTATTSYSTNVAAVLFNPKVLGLVFLLLVAAFTIALITKEAV
;
A
#
# COMPACT_ATOMS: atom_id res chain seq x y z
N MET A 1 -10.83 -1.30 19.15
CA MET A 1 -11.37 -2.39 20.00
C MET A 1 -10.29 -3.43 20.09
N ALA A 2 -9.74 -3.68 21.28
CA ALA A 2 -8.64 -4.62 21.42
C ALA A 2 -9.13 -6.04 21.07
N THR A 3 -8.60 -6.59 19.99
CA THR A 3 -8.85 -7.98 19.62
C THR A 3 -8.04 -8.88 20.55
N PHE A 4 -8.44 -10.13 20.79
CA PHE A 4 -7.69 -11.12 21.59
C PHE A 4 -6.22 -11.31 21.15
N LEU A 5 -5.84 -10.79 19.98
CA LEU A 5 -4.49 -10.75 19.43
C LEU A 5 -3.61 -9.61 20.00
N GLU A 6 -4.20 -8.56 20.59
CA GLU A 6 -3.48 -7.40 21.13
C GLU A 6 -2.98 -7.59 22.58
N THR A 7 -3.50 -8.58 23.31
CA THR A 7 -3.25 -8.77 24.74
C THR A 7 -2.34 -9.96 25.09
N GLY A 8 -1.65 -10.56 24.10
CA GLY A 8 -0.83 -11.77 24.29
C GLY A 8 0.56 -11.76 23.64
N LEU A 9 1.15 -12.95 23.46
CA LEU A 9 2.48 -13.21 22.88
C LEU A 9 2.75 -12.44 21.56
N LEU A 10 1.70 -12.18 20.78
CA LEU A 10 1.77 -11.47 19.50
C LEU A 10 2.22 -10.01 19.61
N ASN A 11 2.08 -9.39 20.78
CA ASN A 11 2.60 -8.04 21.00
C ASN A 11 4.14 -8.02 20.92
N TYR A 12 4.83 -9.05 21.43
CA TYR A 12 6.28 -9.20 21.24
C TYR A 12 6.66 -9.46 19.78
N PHE A 13 5.79 -10.13 19.03
CA PHE A 13 5.97 -10.30 17.59
C PHE A 13 5.83 -9.00 16.81
N SER A 14 5.09 -7.99 17.28
CA SER A 14 4.94 -6.70 16.59
C SER A 14 6.26 -5.93 16.42
N ILE A 15 7.27 -6.24 17.25
CA ILE A 15 8.61 -5.65 17.17
C ILE A 15 9.53 -6.56 16.34
N ILE A 16 9.54 -7.86 16.63
CA ILE A 16 10.48 -8.80 16.00
C ILE A 16 10.09 -9.09 14.54
N PHE A 17 8.79 -9.15 14.23
CA PHE A 17 8.29 -9.49 12.91
C PHE A 17 8.72 -8.48 11.83
N PRO A 18 8.59 -7.15 12.02
CA PRO A 18 9.11 -6.18 11.06
C PRO A 18 10.60 -6.34 10.76
N ALA A 19 11.43 -6.59 11.78
CA ALA A 19 12.87 -6.80 11.59
C ALA A 19 13.16 -8.06 10.77
N LEU A 20 12.47 -9.17 11.07
CA LEU A 20 12.59 -10.42 10.32
C LEU A 20 12.11 -10.26 8.88
N LEU A 21 10.99 -9.57 8.66
CA LEU A 21 10.45 -9.32 7.33
C LEU A 21 11.45 -8.53 6.49
N VAL A 22 12.02 -7.46 7.05
CA VAL A 22 13.03 -6.65 6.38
C VAL A 22 14.29 -7.46 6.11
N PHE A 23 14.76 -8.24 7.08
CA PHE A 23 15.88 -9.16 6.89
C PHE A 23 15.65 -10.08 5.70
N VAL A 24 14.51 -10.78 5.63
CA VAL A 24 14.20 -11.73 4.54
C VAL A 24 14.12 -11.01 3.19
N LEU A 25 13.43 -9.88 3.12
CA LEU A 25 13.24 -9.13 1.87
C LEU A 25 14.57 -8.56 1.35
N VAL A 26 15.34 -7.92 2.23
CA VAL A 26 16.65 -7.34 1.88
C VAL A 26 17.62 -8.45 1.50
N PHE A 27 17.66 -9.55 2.25
CA PHE A 27 18.52 -10.68 1.92
C PHE A 27 18.17 -11.26 0.55
N ALA A 28 16.88 -11.51 0.27
CA ALA A 28 16.43 -12.00 -1.03
C ALA A 28 16.78 -11.04 -2.17
N LEU A 29 16.64 -9.74 -1.94
CA LEU A 29 16.99 -8.70 -2.90
C LEU A 29 18.49 -8.64 -3.16
N LEU A 30 19.33 -8.70 -2.11
CA LEU A 30 20.79 -8.74 -2.23
C LEU A 30 21.27 -10.00 -2.96
N GLN A 31 20.65 -11.16 -2.70
CA GLN A 31 20.94 -12.41 -3.41
C GLN A 31 20.58 -12.33 -4.90
N LYS A 32 19.49 -11.65 -5.24
CA LYS A 32 19.04 -11.51 -6.64
C LYS A 32 19.88 -10.51 -7.42
N ILE A 33 20.21 -9.36 -6.82
CA ILE A 33 20.94 -8.27 -7.49
C ILE A 33 22.46 -8.50 -7.43
N LYS A 34 22.95 -9.26 -6.44
CA LYS A 34 24.38 -9.55 -6.21
C LYS A 34 25.27 -8.29 -6.10
N ILE A 35 24.71 -7.20 -5.58
CA ILE A 35 25.41 -5.90 -5.47
C ILE A 35 26.66 -5.97 -4.56
N LEU A 36 26.68 -6.87 -3.58
CA LEU A 36 27.82 -7.13 -2.69
C LEU A 36 28.61 -8.41 -3.08
N GLY A 37 28.40 -8.89 -4.31
CA GLY A 37 28.95 -10.16 -4.79
C GLY A 37 28.13 -11.39 -4.38
N ASP A 38 28.67 -12.57 -4.68
CA ASP A 38 28.03 -13.87 -4.45
C ASP A 38 28.38 -14.47 -3.07
N ASN A 39 28.49 -13.61 -2.06
CA ASN A 39 28.79 -14.04 -0.69
C ASN A 39 27.52 -14.01 0.17
N LYS A 40 26.96 -15.20 0.42
CA LYS A 40 25.76 -15.38 1.24
C LYS A 40 25.91 -14.81 2.66
N THR A 41 27.09 -14.95 3.25
CA THR A 41 27.37 -14.46 4.62
C THR A 41 27.33 -12.94 4.67
N ILE A 42 27.96 -12.26 3.71
CA ILE A 42 27.97 -10.79 3.64
C ILE A 42 26.54 -10.27 3.41
N ASN A 43 25.80 -10.88 2.47
CA ASN A 43 24.42 -10.50 2.20
C ASN A 43 23.51 -10.67 3.43
N ALA A 44 23.69 -11.76 4.20
CA ALA A 44 22.94 -11.99 5.43
C ALA A 44 23.30 -10.96 6.51
N LEU A 45 24.59 -10.67 6.70
CA LEU A 45 25.05 -9.72 7.72
C LEU A 45 24.52 -8.31 7.46
N VAL A 46 24.53 -7.86 6.21
CA VAL A 46 23.96 -6.56 5.82
C VAL A 46 22.44 -6.54 5.99
N ALA A 47 21.75 -7.61 5.59
CA ALA A 47 20.31 -7.70 5.78
C ALA A 47 19.91 -7.69 7.27
N ILE A 48 20.68 -8.34 8.14
CA ILE A 48 20.47 -8.32 9.60
C ILE A 48 20.69 -6.92 10.15
N ALA A 49 21.78 -6.25 9.75
CA ALA A 49 22.07 -4.88 10.17
C ALA A 49 20.92 -3.92 9.77
N LEU A 50 20.38 -4.06 8.55
CA LEU A 50 19.22 -3.28 8.10
C LEU A 50 17.93 -3.65 8.87
N GLY A 51 17.72 -4.93 9.18
CA GLY A 51 16.62 -5.37 10.04
C GLY A 51 16.69 -4.73 11.44
N PHE A 52 17.89 -4.63 12.02
CA PHE A 52 18.10 -3.90 13.27
C PHE A 52 17.84 -2.41 13.12
N ILE A 53 18.34 -1.75 12.07
CA ILE A 53 18.07 -0.32 11.81
C ILE A 53 16.57 -0.04 11.75
N VAL A 54 15.78 -0.95 11.20
CA VAL A 54 14.32 -0.81 11.17
C VAL A 54 13.69 -0.83 12.56
N LEU A 55 14.22 -1.62 13.50
CA LEU A 55 13.76 -1.61 14.89
C LEU A 55 13.92 -0.25 15.58
N LEU A 56 14.89 0.55 15.15
CA LEU A 56 15.10 1.89 15.71
C LEU A 56 14.11 2.93 15.15
N SER A 57 13.35 2.60 14.11
CA SER A 57 12.44 3.52 13.43
C SER A 57 10.98 3.18 13.71
N GLU A 58 10.38 3.89 14.66
CA GLU A 58 8.94 3.77 15.00
C GLU A 58 8.04 3.96 13.78
N SER A 59 8.42 4.85 12.86
CA SER A 59 7.65 5.08 11.62
C SER A 59 7.69 3.87 10.70
N ILE A 60 8.84 3.22 10.51
CA ILE A 60 8.94 2.02 9.67
C ILE A 60 8.22 0.83 10.32
N LEU A 61 8.37 0.66 11.64
CA LEU A 61 7.63 -0.35 12.40
C LEU A 61 6.11 -0.18 12.22
N SER A 62 5.61 1.06 12.31
CA SER A 62 4.18 1.35 12.14
C SER A 62 3.70 1.02 10.73
N ILE A 63 4.49 1.35 9.69
CA ILE A 63 4.15 1.03 8.29
C ILE A 63 4.06 -0.48 8.10
N ILE A 64 5.05 -1.23 8.59
CA ILE A 64 5.08 -2.69 8.43
C ILE A 64 3.95 -3.34 9.23
N ASN A 65 3.72 -2.93 10.47
CA ASN A 65 2.64 -3.47 11.30
C ASN A 65 1.25 -3.16 10.71
N PHE A 66 1.08 -2.02 10.04
CA PHE A 66 -0.14 -1.74 9.30
C PHE A 66 -0.25 -2.58 8.02
N ALA A 67 0.82 -2.70 7.22
CA ALA A 67 0.79 -3.36 5.92
C ALA A 67 0.74 -4.90 6.01
N ALA A 68 1.40 -5.49 7.01
CA ALA A 68 1.59 -6.93 7.09
C ALA A 68 0.29 -7.74 7.18
N PRO A 69 -0.71 -7.36 8.01
CA PRO A 69 -1.99 -8.07 8.03
C PRO A 69 -2.68 -8.10 6.67
N TRP A 70 -2.63 -7.01 5.91
CA TRP A 70 -3.21 -6.93 4.56
C TRP A 70 -2.48 -7.83 3.56
N PHE A 71 -1.15 -7.90 3.63
CA PHE A 71 -0.39 -8.87 2.84
C PHE A 71 -0.73 -10.31 3.22
N VAL A 72 -0.89 -10.63 4.51
CA VAL A 72 -1.30 -11.97 4.95
C VAL A 72 -2.67 -12.33 4.39
N VAL A 73 -3.66 -11.44 4.48
CA VAL A 73 -4.99 -11.65 3.88
C VAL A 73 -4.89 -11.84 2.37
N PHE A 74 -4.09 -11.01 1.69
CA PHE A 74 -3.85 -11.13 0.26
C PHE A 74 -3.21 -12.47 -0.13
N PHE A 75 -2.20 -12.94 0.62
CA PHE A 75 -1.57 -14.24 0.40
C PHE A 75 -2.54 -15.40 0.66
N ILE A 76 -3.33 -15.35 1.73
CA ILE A 76 -4.36 -16.35 2.01
C ILE A 76 -5.36 -16.40 0.85
N PHE A 77 -5.83 -15.25 0.38
CA PHE A 77 -6.73 -15.16 -0.77
C PHE A 77 -6.09 -15.76 -2.03
N MET A 78 -4.84 -15.43 -2.33
CA MET A 78 -4.10 -16.01 -3.46
C MET A 78 -4.00 -17.54 -3.34
N VAL A 79 -3.64 -18.07 -2.17
CA VAL A 79 -3.56 -19.52 -1.95
C VAL A 79 -4.92 -20.19 -2.14
N LEU A 80 -5.99 -19.62 -1.59
CA LEU A 80 -7.35 -20.14 -1.78
C LEU A 80 -7.75 -20.16 -3.26
N LEU A 81 -7.43 -19.08 -4.00
CA LEU A 81 -7.66 -19.00 -5.44
C LEU A 81 -6.87 -20.07 -6.20
N LEU A 82 -5.61 -20.32 -5.83
CA LEU A 82 -4.82 -21.42 -6.40
C LEU A 82 -5.45 -22.78 -6.10
N VAL A 83 -5.93 -23.02 -4.88
CA VAL A 83 -6.62 -24.26 -4.50
C VAL A 83 -7.88 -24.45 -5.34
N VAL A 84 -8.70 -23.41 -5.53
CA VAL A 84 -9.89 -23.47 -6.39
C VAL A 84 -9.52 -23.86 -7.82
N PHE A 85 -8.47 -23.26 -8.40
CA PHE A 85 -8.02 -23.64 -9.74
C PHE A 85 -7.56 -25.09 -9.81
N LYS A 86 -6.84 -25.60 -8.80
CA LYS A 86 -6.46 -27.02 -8.74
C LYS A 86 -7.67 -27.93 -8.62
N LEU A 87 -8.71 -27.56 -7.86
CA LEU A 87 -9.97 -28.30 -7.78
C LEU A 87 -10.73 -28.33 -9.10
N MET A 88 -10.60 -27.28 -9.92
CA MET A 88 -11.13 -27.24 -11.29
C MET A 88 -10.29 -28.05 -12.30
N GLY A 89 -9.25 -28.75 -11.85
CA GLY A 89 -8.40 -29.60 -12.69
C GLY A 89 -7.21 -28.88 -13.32
N ALA A 90 -6.87 -27.66 -12.89
CA ALA A 90 -5.66 -27.00 -13.37
C ALA A 90 -4.39 -27.70 -12.84
N SER A 91 -3.43 -27.98 -13.73
CA SER A 91 -2.11 -28.47 -13.33
C SER A 91 -1.23 -27.35 -12.78
N ASP A 92 -0.16 -27.73 -12.07
CA ASP A 92 0.82 -26.79 -11.55
C ASP A 92 1.54 -26.03 -12.68
N GLU A 93 1.77 -26.64 -13.85
CA GLU A 93 2.29 -25.91 -15.02
C GLU A 93 1.34 -24.83 -15.52
N ASN A 94 0.03 -25.11 -15.58
CA ASN A 94 -0.96 -24.14 -16.06
C ASN A 94 -1.01 -22.90 -15.16
N ILE A 95 -0.99 -23.12 -13.84
CA ILE A 95 -0.95 -22.05 -12.84
C ILE A 95 0.34 -21.23 -12.97
N ALA A 96 1.50 -21.89 -13.05
CA ALA A 96 2.78 -21.22 -13.18
C ALA A 96 2.87 -20.39 -14.47
N SER A 97 2.29 -20.90 -15.56
CA SER A 97 2.21 -20.19 -16.85
C SER A 97 1.41 -18.90 -16.74
N VAL A 98 0.22 -18.94 -16.12
CA VAL A 98 -0.63 -17.76 -15.94
C VAL A 98 0.08 -16.71 -15.09
N VAL A 99 0.66 -17.09 -13.95
CA VAL A 99 1.34 -16.14 -13.05
C VAL A 99 2.57 -15.49 -13.71
N ARG A 100 3.27 -16.22 -14.60
CA ARG A 100 4.50 -15.72 -15.26
C ARG A 100 4.26 -15.01 -16.59
N SER A 101 3.20 -15.35 -17.31
CA SER A 101 2.98 -14.91 -18.69
C SER A 101 1.83 -13.93 -18.83
N ASP A 102 0.82 -14.02 -17.97
CA ASP A 102 -0.34 -13.15 -18.03
C ASP A 102 -0.03 -11.79 -17.38
N LYS A 103 0.11 -10.77 -18.22
CA LYS A 103 0.36 -9.40 -17.79
C LYS A 103 -0.74 -8.86 -16.89
N VAL A 104 -2.00 -9.25 -17.12
CA VAL A 104 -3.14 -8.76 -16.33
C VAL A 104 -3.02 -9.25 -14.89
N VAL A 105 -2.70 -10.54 -14.70
CA VAL A 105 -2.51 -11.13 -13.38
C VAL A 105 -1.32 -10.48 -12.66
N GLN A 106 -0.20 -10.28 -13.36
CA GLN A 106 0.97 -9.61 -12.79
C GLN A 106 0.68 -8.17 -12.37
N TRP A 107 0.02 -7.40 -13.24
CA TRP A 107 -0.37 -6.03 -12.93
C TRP A 107 -1.38 -5.96 -11.80
N ALA A 108 -2.32 -6.91 -11.69
CA ALA A 108 -3.24 -6.98 -10.56
C ALA A 108 -2.50 -7.22 -9.23
N ILE A 109 -1.56 -8.18 -9.19
CA ILE A 109 -0.76 -8.46 -7.99
C ILE A 109 0.09 -7.23 -7.59
N ILE A 110 0.73 -6.58 -8.57
CA ILE A 110 1.53 -5.37 -8.34
C ILE A 110 0.64 -4.22 -7.87
N ALA A 111 -0.50 -3.98 -8.52
CA ALA A 111 -1.41 -2.90 -8.16
C ALA A 111 -1.94 -3.06 -6.73
N ILE A 112 -2.35 -4.27 -6.34
CA ILE A 112 -2.80 -4.55 -4.97
C ILE A 112 -1.65 -4.31 -3.97
N SER A 113 -0.44 -4.79 -4.28
CA SER A 113 0.73 -4.57 -3.42
C SER A 113 1.06 -3.08 -3.25
N VAL A 114 0.99 -2.31 -4.33
CA VAL A 114 1.20 -0.85 -4.31
C VAL A 114 0.11 -0.15 -3.51
N ILE A 115 -1.16 -0.54 -3.66
CA ILE A 115 -2.27 -0.01 -2.88
C ILE A 115 -2.04 -0.24 -1.39
N ILE A 116 -1.67 -1.46 -0.97
CA ILE A 116 -1.39 -1.78 0.44
C ILE A 116 -0.28 -0.89 0.98
N ILE A 117 0.82 -0.73 0.25
CA ILE A 117 1.96 0.12 0.66
C ILE A 117 1.54 1.59 0.73
N ALA A 118 0.81 2.08 -0.27
CA ALA A 118 0.33 3.46 -0.31
C ALA A 118 -0.64 3.74 0.85
N SER A 119 -1.54 2.80 1.17
CA SER A 119 -2.42 2.88 2.32
C SER A 119 -1.65 2.89 3.65
N ALA A 120 -0.60 2.08 3.77
CA ALA A 120 0.24 2.07 4.96
C ALA A 120 1.01 3.39 5.15
N LEU A 121 1.58 3.93 4.07
CA LEU A 121 2.23 5.23 4.07
C LEU A 121 1.24 6.36 4.40
N GLY A 122 0.05 6.34 3.80
CA GLY A 122 -1.01 7.31 4.08
C GLY A 122 -1.51 7.23 5.53
N ASN A 123 -1.57 6.03 6.12
CA ASN A 123 -1.94 5.86 7.52
C ASN A 123 -0.90 6.46 8.48
N VAL A 124 0.39 6.22 8.22
CA VAL A 124 1.48 6.65 9.11
C VAL A 124 1.89 8.10 8.90
N TYR A 125 1.99 8.56 7.66
CA TYR A 125 2.43 9.90 7.32
C TYR A 125 1.29 10.87 7.01
N GLY A 126 0.11 10.39 6.60
CA GLY A 126 -1.00 11.28 6.21
C GLY A 126 -1.44 12.21 7.34
N GLN A 127 -1.48 11.73 8.58
CA GLN A 127 -1.77 12.60 9.72
C GLN A 127 -0.73 13.71 9.92
N LYS A 128 0.55 13.45 9.62
CA LYS A 128 1.63 14.44 9.72
C LYS A 128 1.59 15.50 8.60
N LEU A 129 0.85 15.22 7.53
CA LEU A 129 0.66 16.13 6.40
C LEU A 129 -0.54 17.06 6.58
N LEU A 130 -1.30 16.92 7.67
CA LEU A 130 -2.35 17.87 8.00
C LEU A 130 -1.74 19.20 8.45
N PRO A 131 -2.21 20.34 7.93
CA PRO A 131 -1.78 21.63 8.43
C PRO A 131 -2.11 21.73 9.92
N PHE A 132 -1.14 22.17 10.73
CA PHE A 132 -1.33 22.56 12.13
C PHE A 132 -2.18 23.84 12.20
N THR A 133 -3.42 23.79 11.75
CA THR A 133 -4.36 24.90 11.88
C THR A 133 -5.33 24.58 12.99
N THR A 134 -5.10 25.18 14.15
CA THR A 134 -6.06 25.35 15.24
C THR A 134 -7.16 26.33 14.83
N GLU A 135 -7.85 26.07 13.72
CA GLU A 135 -9.05 26.83 13.37
C GLU A 135 -10.27 25.96 13.61
N GLU A 136 -11.12 26.45 14.52
CA GLU A 136 -12.41 25.86 14.85
C GLU A 136 -13.28 25.70 13.59
N VAL A 137 -13.96 24.56 13.53
CA VAL A 137 -14.96 24.25 12.52
C VAL A 137 -16.11 25.24 12.64
N ASN A 138 -16.20 26.21 11.73
CA ASN A 138 -17.39 27.04 11.56
C ASN A 138 -18.31 26.39 10.53
N VAL A 139 -19.43 25.83 10.98
CA VAL A 139 -20.51 25.36 10.09
C VAL A 139 -21.47 26.53 9.88
N THR A 140 -21.62 26.99 8.63
CA THR A 140 -22.64 27.97 8.27
C THR A 140 -24.02 27.33 8.15
N GLU A 141 -25.07 28.08 8.50
CA GLU A 141 -26.48 27.65 8.64
C GLU A 141 -27.11 26.98 7.39
N ASN A 142 -26.47 27.08 6.22
CA ASN A 142 -26.91 26.48 4.95
C ASN A 142 -26.32 25.08 4.65
N GLY A 143 -25.60 24.46 5.59
CA GLY A 143 -25.02 23.13 5.40
C GLY A 143 -23.82 23.08 4.46
N GLU A 144 -23.27 24.24 4.08
CA GLU A 144 -22.06 24.34 3.28
C GLU A 144 -20.83 24.23 4.20
N VAL A 145 -20.08 23.14 4.02
CA VAL A 145 -18.83 22.89 4.76
C VAL A 145 -17.74 23.80 4.22
N THR A 146 -17.43 24.87 4.94
CA THR A 146 -16.42 25.88 4.57
C THR A 146 -15.00 25.48 4.97
N SER A 147 -14.83 24.47 5.84
CA SER A 147 -13.53 23.95 6.26
C SER A 147 -13.42 22.44 6.04
N THR A 148 -12.43 22.02 5.24
CA THR A 148 -12.02 20.62 5.07
C THR A 148 -10.97 20.20 6.11
N ALA A 149 -10.70 21.02 7.14
CA ALA A 149 -9.72 20.72 8.18
C ALA A 149 -10.36 19.93 9.32
N THR A 150 -10.48 18.61 9.16
CA THR A 150 -10.79 17.71 10.29
C THR A 150 -9.50 17.08 10.84
N THR A 151 -9.57 16.50 12.04
CA THR A 151 -8.44 15.76 12.67
C THR A 151 -8.07 14.45 11.94
N SER A 152 -8.82 14.04 10.91
CA SER A 152 -8.59 12.80 10.17
C SER A 152 -8.17 13.07 8.73
N TYR A 153 -6.96 12.64 8.38
CA TYR A 153 -6.42 12.77 7.02
C TYR A 153 -7.29 12.08 5.97
N SER A 154 -7.80 10.89 6.25
CA SER A 154 -8.67 10.17 5.31
C SER A 154 -9.97 10.92 5.04
N THR A 155 -10.52 11.57 6.06
CA THR A 155 -11.72 12.41 5.95
C THR A 155 -11.44 13.66 5.13
N ASN A 156 -10.28 14.30 5.31
CA ASN A 156 -9.91 15.51 4.56
C ASN A 156 -9.63 15.20 3.09
N VAL A 157 -8.94 14.08 2.79
CA VAL A 157 -8.73 13.63 1.41
C VAL A 157 -10.06 13.32 0.72
N ALA A 158 -10.96 12.59 1.40
CA ALA A 158 -12.29 12.33 0.86
C ALA A 158 -13.08 13.62 0.65
N ALA A 159 -13.07 14.54 1.62
CA ALA A 159 -13.77 15.81 1.54
C ALA A 159 -13.24 16.69 0.39
N VAL A 160 -11.93 16.65 0.09
CA VAL A 160 -11.34 17.36 -1.06
C VAL A 160 -11.74 16.69 -2.37
N LEU A 161 -11.64 15.37 -2.49
CA LEU A 161 -11.98 14.64 -3.73
C LEU A 161 -13.47 14.76 -4.08
N PHE A 162 -14.33 14.79 -3.06
CA PHE A 162 -15.78 14.92 -3.23
C PHE A 162 -16.30 16.35 -3.04
N ASN A 163 -15.41 17.36 -3.02
CA ASN A 163 -15.85 18.75 -2.99
C ASN A 163 -16.50 19.12 -4.33
N PRO A 164 -17.71 19.72 -4.37
CA PRO A 164 -18.38 20.09 -5.61
C PRO A 164 -17.53 20.94 -6.56
N LYS A 165 -16.67 21.82 -6.02
CA LYS A 165 -15.77 22.67 -6.83
C LYS A 165 -14.62 21.86 -7.45
N VAL A 166 -14.06 20.91 -6.71
CA VAL A 166 -12.99 20.04 -7.20
C VAL A 166 -13.53 19.06 -8.24
N LEU A 167 -14.70 18.46 -7.99
CA LEU A 167 -15.42 17.63 -8.97
C LEU A 167 -15.73 18.40 -10.25
N GLY A 168 -16.21 19.65 -10.14
CA GLY A 168 -16.45 20.52 -11.29
C GLY A 168 -15.17 20.79 -12.09
N LEU A 169 -14.04 21.04 -11.42
CA LEU A 169 -12.74 21.24 -12.06
C LEU A 169 -12.22 19.98 -12.74
N VAL A 170 -12.31 18.82 -12.07
CA VAL A 170 -11.91 17.52 -12.64
C VAL A 170 -12.76 17.17 -13.86
N PHE A 171 -14.08 17.42 -13.78
CA PHE A 171 -14.98 17.24 -14.92
C PHE A 171 -14.59 18.12 -16.11
N LEU A 172 -14.32 19.41 -15.87
CA LEU A 172 -13.88 20.34 -16.92
C LEU A 172 -12.56 19.86 -17.57
N LEU A 173 -11.62 19.39 -16.76
CA LEU A 173 -10.34 18.86 -17.23
C LEU A 173 -10.52 17.59 -18.06
N LEU A 174 -11.41 16.67 -17.66
CA LEU A 174 -11.76 15.50 -18.45
C LEU A 174 -12.39 15.89 -19.79
N VAL A 175 -13.35 16.81 -19.80
CA VAL A 175 -13.96 17.31 -21.04
C VAL A 175 -12.89 17.87 -21.96
N ALA A 176 -12.01 18.76 -21.45
CA ALA A 176 -10.92 19.33 -22.24
C ALA A 176 -9.97 18.27 -22.79
N ALA A 177 -9.58 17.28 -21.98
CA ALA A 177 -8.71 16.18 -22.39
C ALA A 177 -9.37 15.33 -23.50
N PHE A 178 -10.65 14.99 -23.37
CA PHE A 178 -11.39 14.27 -24.41
C PHE A 178 -11.58 15.09 -25.67
N THR A 179 -11.86 16.39 -25.57
CA THR A 179 -11.95 17.29 -26.71
C THR A 179 -10.63 17.32 -27.49
N ILE A 180 -9.50 17.50 -26.81
CA ILE A 180 -8.17 17.48 -27.44
C ILE A 180 -7.89 16.12 -28.07
N ALA A 181 -8.18 15.02 -27.37
CA ALA A 181 -7.94 13.67 -27.86
C ALA A 181 -8.77 13.36 -29.13
N LEU A 182 -10.03 13.79 -29.18
CA LEU A 182 -10.90 13.58 -30.34
C LEU A 182 -10.48 14.44 -31.54
N ILE A 183 -10.11 15.71 -31.31
CA ILE A 183 -9.59 16.59 -32.38
C ILE A 183 -8.27 16.04 -32.95
N THR A 184 -7.40 15.54 -32.08
CA THR A 184 -6.07 15.06 -32.51
C THR A 184 -6.15 13.71 -33.24
N LYS A 185 -7.16 12.88 -32.93
CA LYS A 185 -7.31 11.55 -33.52
C LYS A 185 -7.70 11.58 -35.00
N GLU A 186 -8.30 12.65 -35.50
CA GLU A 186 -8.61 12.82 -36.94
C GLU A 186 -7.48 13.49 -37.73
N ALA A 187 -6.43 13.99 -37.07
CA ALA A 187 -5.33 14.71 -37.70
C ALA A 187 -4.13 13.80 -38.10
N VAL A 188 -4.29 12.47 -38.06
CA VAL A 188 -3.32 11.45 -38.50
C VAL A 188 -3.97 10.45 -39.45
#